data_AF-A0A0M0K8J0-F1
#
_entry.id   AF-A0A0M0K8J0-F1
#
_cell.length_a   1.000
_cell.length_b   1.000
_cell.length_c   1.000
_cell.angle_alpha   90.00
_cell.angle_beta   90.00
_cell.angle_gamma   90.00
#
_symmetry.space_group_name_H-M   'P 1'
#
loop_
_entity.id
_entity.type
_entity.pdbx_description
1 polymer ?
#
loop_
_entity_poly.entity_id
_entity_poly.type
_entity_poly.pdbx_seq_one_letter_code
_entity_poly.pdbx_strand_id
1 'polypeptide(L)'
;MLEEVDGGVLFIDEVYQLDPKNNKDGADIMNLLHTFAEDKRGERSVVLAGYRDEVETLLSFNPGLASRSPNTWVFEDYLEPELRSIYHKMMSDRKMVVESASSFGVNATT
;
A
#
# COMPACT_ATOMS: atom_id res chain seq x y z
N MET A 1 -20.32 6.72 4.76
CA MET A 1 -18.95 6.26 4.51
C MET A 1 -18.72 4.83 4.99
N LEU A 2 -18.59 4.54 6.30
CA LEU A 2 -18.36 3.15 6.75
C LEU A 2 -19.58 2.24 6.57
N GLU A 3 -20.79 2.76 6.80
CA GLU A 3 -22.04 2.03 6.59
C GLU A 3 -22.33 1.71 5.11
N GLU A 4 -21.62 2.36 4.17
CA GLU A 4 -21.80 2.15 2.73
C GLU A 4 -20.95 1.00 2.17
N VAL A 5 -20.06 0.40 3.01
CA VAL A 5 -19.13 -0.67 2.61
C VAL A 5 -19.68 -2.05 3.00
N ASP A 6 -20.99 -2.28 2.85
CA ASP A 6 -21.56 -3.62 3.01
C ASP A 6 -21.18 -4.49 1.80
N GLY A 7 -20.48 -5.61 2.04
CA GLY A 7 -20.00 -6.50 0.98
C GLY A 7 -18.73 -6.03 0.25
N GLY A 8 -18.11 -4.93 0.69
CA GLY A 8 -17.00 -4.27 -0.01
C GLY A 8 -15.64 -4.35 0.68
N VAL A 9 -14.66 -3.66 0.08
CA VAL A 9 -13.31 -3.49 0.62
C VAL A 9 -13.09 -2.02 0.96
N LEU A 10 -12.72 -1.73 2.22
CA LEU A 10 -12.21 -0.43 2.63
C LEU A 10 -10.69 -0.42 2.49
N PHE A 11 -10.17 0.34 1.52
CA PHE A 11 -8.74 0.53 1.32
C PHE A 11 -8.30 1.88 1.89
N ILE A 12 -7.29 1.86 2.77
CA ILE A 12 -6.73 3.05 3.40
C ILE A 12 -5.25 3.10 3.05
N ASP A 13 -4.90 4.02 2.17
CA ASP A 13 -3.50 4.32 1.87
C ASP A 13 -2.89 5.22 2.93
N GLU A 14 -1.57 5.14 3.09
CA GLU A 14 -0.78 5.92 4.05
C GLU A 14 -1.38 5.90 5.48
N VAL A 15 -1.82 4.73 5.94
CA VAL A 15 -2.55 4.56 7.21
C VAL A 15 -1.79 5.14 8.42
N TYR A 16 -0.46 5.20 8.34
CA TYR A 16 0.41 5.79 9.37
C TYR A 16 0.15 7.27 9.64
N GLN A 17 -0.54 7.99 8.75
CA GLN A 17 -1.03 9.35 9.04
C GLN A 17 -2.04 9.39 10.21
N LEU A 18 -2.57 8.24 10.61
CA LEU A 18 -3.44 8.08 11.79
C LEU A 18 -2.65 7.83 13.08
N ASP A 19 -1.31 7.91 13.07
CA ASP A 19 -0.50 7.77 14.28
C ASP A 19 -0.91 8.83 15.32
N PRO A 20 -1.37 8.43 16.53
CA PRO A 20 -1.75 9.35 17.60
C PRO A 20 -0.67 10.36 18.00
N LYS A 21 0.61 10.06 17.74
CA LYS A 21 1.74 10.99 17.98
C LYS A 21 1.64 12.25 17.11
N ASN A 22 1.15 12.11 15.89
CA ASN A 22 1.10 13.16 14.88
C ASN A 22 -0.33 13.63 14.59
N ASN A 23 -1.34 12.85 14.99
CA ASN A 23 -2.74 13.10 14.74
C ASN A 23 -3.57 12.95 16.03
N LYS A 24 -4.08 14.07 16.53
CA LYS A 24 -4.91 14.11 17.76
C LYS A 24 -6.15 13.22 17.71
N ASP A 25 -6.71 12.99 16.53
CA ASP A 25 -7.93 12.19 16.32
C ASP A 25 -7.57 10.75 15.89
N GLY A 26 -6.28 10.45 15.71
CA GLY A 26 -5.78 9.18 15.18
C GLY A 26 -6.17 7.99 16.05
N ALA A 27 -6.12 8.13 17.37
CA ALA A 27 -6.51 7.06 18.30
C ALA A 27 -8.01 6.69 18.16
N ASP A 28 -8.88 7.69 18.05
CA ASP A 28 -10.32 7.49 17.91
C ASP A 28 -10.66 6.85 16.56
N ILE A 29 -10.01 7.30 15.48
CA ILE A 29 -10.17 6.71 14.15
C ILE A 29 -9.69 5.26 14.14
N MET A 30 -8.55 4.95 14.76
CA MET A 30 -8.04 3.58 14.86
C MET A 30 -8.99 2.66 15.63
N ASN A 31 -9.61 3.16 16.70
CA ASN A 31 -10.65 2.42 17.45
C ASN A 31 -11.91 2.20 16.61
N LEU A 32 -12.30 3.16 15.79
CA LEU A 32 -13.42 3.03 14.86
C LEU A 32 -13.11 1.97 13.79
N LEU A 33 -11.91 1.99 13.20
CA LEU A 33 -11.46 0.97 12.22
C LEU A 33 -11.43 -0.43 12.83
N HIS A 34 -10.96 -0.53 14.07
CA HIS A 34 -10.97 -1.78 14.81
C HIS A 34 -12.39 -2.32 15.02
N THR A 35 -13.32 -1.47 15.46
CA THR A 35 -14.74 -1.84 15.61
C THR A 35 -15.35 -2.23 14.28
N PHE A 36 -15.04 -1.50 13.22
CA PHE A 36 -15.51 -1.77 11.86
C PHE A 36 -14.99 -3.09 11.29
N ALA A 37 -13.74 -3.47 11.62
CA ALA A 37 -13.15 -4.75 11.20
C ALA A 37 -13.70 -5.95 12.00
N GLU A 38 -14.20 -5.73 13.21
CA GLU A 38 -14.91 -6.74 14.00
C GLU A 38 -16.37 -6.91 13.58
N ASP A 39 -17.05 -5.78 13.35
CA ASP A 39 -18.46 -5.77 13.03
C ASP A 39 -18.71 -6.38 11.66
N LYS A 40 -19.65 -7.34 11.60
CA LYS A 40 -19.95 -8.14 10.40
C LYS A 40 -18.72 -8.82 9.78
N ARG A 41 -17.84 -9.40 10.61
CA ARG A 41 -16.68 -10.17 10.17
C ARG A 41 -17.06 -11.20 9.10
N GLY A 42 -16.40 -11.12 7.94
CA GLY A 42 -16.68 -11.99 6.78
C GLY A 42 -17.55 -11.35 5.70
N GLU A 43 -18.23 -10.24 5.99
CA GLU A 43 -18.98 -9.45 5.00
C GLU A 43 -18.20 -8.24 4.50
N ARG A 44 -17.16 -7.81 5.23
CA ARG A 44 -16.35 -6.63 4.92
C ARG A 44 -14.87 -6.99 5.01
N SER A 45 -14.05 -6.34 4.19
CA SER A 45 -12.58 -6.44 4.26
C SER A 45 -11.95 -5.06 4.40
N VAL A 46 -10.94 -4.94 5.26
CA VAL A 46 -10.15 -3.71 5.42
C VAL A 46 -8.73 -4.00 4.95
N VAL A 47 -8.20 -3.13 4.09
CA VAL A 47 -6.82 -3.18 3.62
C VAL A 47 -6.14 -1.89 4.05
N LEU A 48 -5.14 -2.02 4.91
CA LEU A 48 -4.29 -0.92 5.36
C LEU A 48 -3.00 -0.97 4.54
N ALA A 49 -2.65 0.14 3.92
CA ALA A 49 -1.45 0.28 3.10
C ALA A 49 -0.59 1.45 3.58
N GLY A 50 0.70 1.37 3.29
CA GLY A 50 1.69 2.37 3.64
C GLY A 50 3.09 1.77 3.66
N TYR A 51 4.06 2.60 4.01
CA TYR A 51 5.43 2.15 4.21
C TYR A 51 5.52 1.18 5.39
N ARG A 52 6.34 0.14 5.23
CA ARG A 52 6.38 -1.01 6.13
C ARG A 52 6.63 -0.60 7.58
N ASP A 53 7.70 0.14 7.84
CA ASP A 53 8.14 0.47 9.20
C ASP A 53 7.12 1.37 9.91
N GLU A 54 6.47 2.26 9.16
CA GLU A 54 5.44 3.17 9.63
C GLU A 54 4.13 2.43 9.95
N VAL A 55 3.74 1.45 9.11
CA VAL A 55 2.58 0.59 9.38
C VAL A 55 2.84 -0.30 10.59
N GLU A 56 4.03 -0.90 10.70
CA GLU A 56 4.43 -1.70 11.87
C GLU A 56 4.40 -0.86 13.16
N THR A 57 4.92 0.38 13.08
CA THR A 57 4.87 1.35 14.19
C THR A 57 3.44 1.69 14.56
N LEU A 58 2.58 1.99 13.59
CA LEU A 58 1.16 2.28 13.83
C LEU A 58 0.44 1.10 14.53
N LEU A 59 0.66 -0.13 14.05
CA LEU A 59 0.05 -1.33 14.60
C LEU A 59 0.53 -1.61 16.04
N SER A 60 1.73 -1.17 16.41
CA SER A 60 2.22 -1.29 17.79
C SER A 60 1.41 -0.48 18.81
N PHE A 61 0.73 0.61 18.38
CA PHE A 61 -0.13 1.41 19.26
C PHE A 61 -1.50 0.77 19.52
N ASN A 62 -1.97 -0.07 18.62
CA ASN A 62 -3.24 -0.77 18.78
C ASN A 62 -3.05 -2.29 18.54
N PRO A 63 -2.60 -3.04 19.57
CA PRO A 63 -2.42 -4.49 19.49
C PRO A 63 -3.71 -5.23 19.09
N GLY A 64 -4.87 -4.65 19.42
CA GLY A 64 -6.18 -5.18 19.03
C GLY A 64 -6.37 -5.18 17.51
N LEU A 65 -5.97 -4.11 16.83
CA LEU A 65 -6.00 -4.06 15.36
C LEU A 65 -4.95 -5.00 14.76
N ALA A 66 -3.74 -5.03 15.31
CA ALA A 66 -2.66 -5.91 14.85
C ALA A 66 -3.04 -7.40 14.92
N SER A 67 -3.62 -7.85 16.04
CA SER A 67 -4.06 -9.24 16.22
C SER A 67 -5.17 -9.69 15.27
N ARG A 68 -5.91 -8.73 14.69
CA ARG A 68 -7.02 -8.94 13.76
C ARG A 68 -6.64 -8.70 12.29
N SER A 69 -5.35 -8.48 12.02
CA SER A 69 -4.76 -8.44 10.70
C SER A 69 -4.06 -9.78 10.41
N PRO A 70 -4.80 -10.84 10.02
CA PRO A 70 -4.22 -12.17 9.84
C PRO A 70 -3.26 -12.24 8.65
N ASN A 71 -3.31 -11.28 7.74
CA ASN A 71 -2.52 -11.25 6.52
C ASN A 71 -1.72 -9.95 6.46
N THR A 72 -0.40 -10.08 6.32
CA THR A 72 0.50 -8.98 6.01
C THR A 72 1.21 -9.32 4.72
N TRP A 73 1.14 -8.41 3.75
CA TRP A 73 1.87 -8.52 2.49
C TRP A 73 2.93 -7.43 2.42
N VAL A 74 4.17 -7.84 2.22
CA VAL A 74 5.28 -6.93 1.95
C VAL A 74 5.50 -6.92 0.45
N PHE A 75 5.43 -5.73 -0.14
CA PHE A 75 5.77 -5.51 -1.54
C PHE A 75 7.21 -5.04 -1.59
N GLU A 76 8.09 -5.91 -2.08
CA GLU A 76 9.51 -5.60 -2.24
C GLU A 76 9.72 -4.66 -3.43
N ASP A 77 10.78 -3.87 -3.38
CA ASP A 77 11.21 -3.04 -4.50
C ASP A 77 11.56 -3.90 -5.71
N TYR A 78 11.15 -3.45 -6.89
CA TYR A 78 11.52 -4.11 -8.14
C TYR A 78 13.03 -4.03 -8.38
N LEU A 79 13.61 -5.15 -8.82
CA LEU A 79 14.98 -5.19 -9.30
C LEU A 79 15.11 -4.48 -10.65
N GLU A 80 16.33 -4.08 -11.02
CA GLU A 80 16.60 -3.42 -12.30
C GLU A 80 16.01 -4.17 -13.52
N PRO A 81 16.12 -5.52 -13.64
CA PRO A 81 15.53 -6.23 -14.77
C PRO A 81 14.00 -6.19 -14.79
N GLU A 82 13.36 -6.16 -13.63
CA GLU A 82 11.91 -6.08 -13.48
C GLU A 82 11.42 -4.67 -13.83
N LEU A 83 12.10 -3.64 -13.33
CA LEU A 83 11.85 -2.24 -13.71
C LEU A 83 11.97 -2.04 -15.22
N ARG A 84 12.99 -2.62 -15.84
CA ARG A 84 13.18 -2.59 -17.29
C ARG A 84 12.03 -3.27 -18.02
N SER A 85 11.56 -4.41 -17.53
CA SER A 85 10.40 -5.13 -18.09
C SER A 85 9.11 -4.31 -17.99
N ILE A 86 8.84 -3.74 -16.81
CA ILE A 86 7.69 -2.85 -16.57
C ILE A 86 7.74 -1.66 -17.53
N TYR A 87 8.90 -1.01 -17.64
CA TYR A 87 9.10 0.11 -18.54
C TYR A 87 8.82 -0.25 -20.00
N HIS A 88 9.37 -1.36 -20.51
CA HIS A 88 9.11 -1.80 -21.88
C HIS A 88 7.63 -2.12 -22.10
N LYS A 89 6.96 -2.75 -21.14
CA LYS A 89 5.52 -2.98 -21.19
C LYS A 89 4.74 -1.67 -21.27
N MET A 90 5.06 -0.69 -20.42
CA MET A 90 4.41 0.62 -20.42
C MET A 90 4.57 1.35 -21.76
N MET A 91 5.75 1.26 -22.38
CA MET A 91 6.00 1.86 -23.69
C MET A 91 5.26 1.15 -24.81
N SER A 92 5.22 -0.19 -24.77
CA SER A 92 4.46 -1.00 -25.72
C SER A 92 2.96 -0.69 -25.65
N ASP A 93 2.38 -0.61 -24.44
CA ASP A 93 0.98 -0.26 -24.23
C ASP A 93 0.63 1.14 -24.79
N ARG A 94 1.62 2.05 -24.81
CA ARG A 94 1.51 3.40 -25.41
C ARG A 94 1.88 3.45 -26.90
N LYS A 95 2.16 2.30 -27.52
CA LYS A 95 2.63 2.18 -28.93
C LYS A 95 3.92 2.97 -29.20
N MET A 96 4.77 3.11 -28.19
CA MET A 96 6.07 3.74 -28.29
C MET A 96 7.15 2.67 -28.50
N VAL A 97 8.13 2.99 -29.35
CA VAL A 97 9.31 2.14 -29.57
C VAL A 97 10.41 2.61 -28.62
N VAL A 98 10.95 1.67 -27.83
CA VAL A 98 12.14 1.92 -27.02
C VAL A 98 13.35 1.57 -27.85
N GLU A 99 14.12 2.58 -28.26
CA GLU A 99 15.41 2.38 -28.89
C GLU A 99 16.53 2.37 -27.86
N SER A 100 17.57 1.58 -28.12
CA SER A 100 18.75 1.52 -27.25
C SER A 100 19.56 2.81 -27.33
N ALA A 101 20.16 3.29 -26.24
CA ALA A 101 21.09 4.42 -26.30
C ALA A 101 22.24 4.23 -27.31
N SER A 102 22.61 2.97 -27.59
CA SER A 102 23.58 2.63 -28.63
C SER A 102 23.14 2.98 -30.05
N SER A 103 21.84 3.10 -30.35
CA SER A 103 21.36 3.57 -31.65
C SER A 103 21.55 5.08 -31.85
N PHE A 104 21.79 5.82 -30.76
CA PHE A 104 22.06 7.26 -30.78
C PHE A 104 23.57 7.59 -30.77
N GLY A 105 24.45 6.59 -30.90
CA GLY A 105 25.91 6.79 -30.91
C GLY A 105 26.49 7.24 -29.56
N VAL A 106 25.72 7.13 -28.48
CA VAL A 106 26.20 7.43 -27.12
C VAL A 106 26.87 6.17 -26.57
N ASN A 107 28.20 6.12 -26.64
CA ASN A 107 28.96 5.13 -25.89
C ASN A 107 28.79 5.45 -24.41
N ALA A 108 28.15 4.54 -23.67
CA ALA A 108 28.17 4.57 -22.21
C ALA A 108 29.61 4.33 -21.77
N THR A 109 30.35 5.41 -21.53
CA THR A 109 31.66 5.36 -20.91
C THR A 109 31.47 4.90 -19.46
N THR A 110 32.22 3.84 -19.12
CA THR A 110 32.32 3.12 -17.85
C THR A 110 32.20 3.97 -16.60
#